data_AF-A0A2P6R7K7-F1
#
_entry.id   AF-A0A2P6R7K7-F1
#
_cell.length_a   1.000
_cell.length_b   1.000
_cell.length_c   1.000
_cell.angle_alpha   90.00
_cell.angle_beta   90.00
_cell.angle_gamma   90.00
#
_symmetry.space_group_name_H-M   'P 1'
#
loop_
_entity.id
_entity.type
_entity.pdbx_description
1 polymer ?
#
loop_
_entity_poly.entity_id
_entity_poly.type
_entity_poly.pdbx_seq_one_letter_code
_entity_poly.pdbx_strand_id
1 'polypeptide(L)'
;MDPNINSQEEQEDDDQYGVLLYYKYTQIPDLDDLFHFYDSNCNSLSLLGRVRLSPLGVNVTVGGKLRALNKHIAAVESNSLFEGTDFKLAACGRPSNDKVAEECGFTSLSIRIVKELVTLSCNPLIKSPEISHAGKHLSAAEFHSVLQKAGKLDKESKEHNRELVLLDARNLYETRIGKFHPPNVETLDPGIRQYSDLPSWIDDNSDQLQGKSVLMYCTGGIRCEMASAYIRSKGAGFENVFQLYGGIQRYLEQFPDGGFFRGKNFVFDHRISVGSSDANILGACLLCGTSFDDYSSRLRCTYCRMLVLVCDSCQRKGSVYVCELCQNHHKGVGLSSIENGGISSLPSVETVSSDTKLSCQVPCRQATGPPRKLRILCLHGFRQNASSFKGRTASLAKKLKSIAELVFVDAPHELAFIYQPPSALRELPHNCATQQGPPPPPPSEQCKKKYAWLVAPDFQEKTESGNWEMVDGPFDPLQYQQQTAGFEESLAYIKTVFAEEGPFDGVLGFSQGAAMAAAVAFAQPTQTTPSKTAEMQFRFVILCSGFGIKLLKQEFHEERMIKKCHCPSLHIFGKDHGKDRQIATQESRELASLFDDGCSTVIEHDSGHIIPTRHPYIDQIKDFLSRFL
;
A
#
# COMPACT_ATOMS: atom_id res chain seq x y z
N MET A 1 0.60 29.35 -55.38
CA MET A 1 0.13 29.42 -53.98
C MET A 1 -0.92 28.35 -53.87
N ASP A 2 -0.49 27.16 -53.47
CA ASP A 2 -1.35 25.98 -53.48
C ASP A 2 -2.10 25.90 -52.14
N PRO A 3 -3.44 25.76 -52.15
CA PRO A 3 -4.22 25.70 -50.92
C PRO A 3 -4.03 24.38 -50.14
N ASN A 4 -3.31 23.40 -50.70
CA ASN A 4 -3.10 22.08 -50.13
C ASN A 4 -2.02 21.98 -49.04
N ILE A 5 -1.24 23.03 -48.77
CA ILE A 5 -0.22 22.99 -47.72
C ILE A 5 -0.86 23.23 -46.33
N ASN A 6 -1.74 24.23 -46.23
CA ASN A 6 -2.40 24.60 -44.97
C ASN A 6 -3.28 23.47 -44.39
N SER A 7 -3.90 22.67 -45.26
CA SER A 7 -4.77 21.56 -44.88
C SER A 7 -4.03 20.28 -44.46
N GLN A 8 -2.71 20.21 -44.65
CA GLN A 8 -1.89 19.11 -44.13
C GLN A 8 -1.36 19.44 -42.74
N GLU A 9 -0.87 20.66 -42.52
CA GLU A 9 -0.43 21.12 -41.17
C GLU A 9 -1.60 21.10 -40.16
N GLU A 10 -2.82 21.50 -40.57
CA GLU A 10 -4.04 21.38 -39.75
C GLU A 10 -4.47 19.92 -39.47
N GLN A 11 -4.01 18.94 -40.27
CA GLN A 11 -4.31 17.51 -40.07
C GLN A 11 -3.30 16.80 -39.18
N GLU A 12 -2.04 17.26 -39.11
CA GLU A 12 -1.03 16.63 -38.25
C GLU A 12 -1.24 16.93 -36.75
N ASP A 13 -1.83 18.07 -36.39
CA ASP A 13 -2.12 18.42 -34.98
C ASP A 13 -3.36 17.69 -34.42
N ASP A 14 -4.36 17.39 -35.27
CA ASP A 14 -5.62 16.72 -34.86
C ASP A 14 -5.42 15.25 -34.40
N ASP A 15 -4.30 14.63 -34.79
CA ASP A 15 -3.91 13.27 -34.38
C ASP A 15 -2.93 13.24 -33.18
N GLN A 16 -2.54 14.40 -32.64
CA GLN A 16 -1.69 14.50 -31.45
C GLN A 16 -2.43 14.02 -30.19
N TYR A 17 -1.67 13.43 -29.26
CA TYR A 17 -2.19 12.93 -27.98
C TYR A 17 -1.96 13.95 -26.85
N GLY A 18 -2.72 13.82 -25.77
CA GLY A 18 -2.53 14.61 -24.57
C GLY A 18 -2.97 13.92 -23.29
N VAL A 19 -2.70 14.60 -22.17
CA VAL A 19 -3.26 14.29 -20.85
C VAL A 19 -3.97 15.54 -20.33
N LEU A 20 -5.19 15.36 -19.86
CA LEU A 20 -6.02 16.38 -19.23
C LEU A 20 -6.16 16.05 -17.74
N LEU A 21 -5.77 17.00 -16.88
CA LEU A 21 -5.94 16.92 -15.43
C LEU A 21 -6.81 18.08 -14.94
N TYR A 22 -7.79 17.80 -14.09
CA TYR A 22 -8.54 18.85 -13.39
C TYR A 22 -9.24 18.30 -12.14
N TYR A 23 -9.68 19.23 -11.29
CA TYR A 23 -10.58 18.94 -10.19
C TYR A 23 -11.51 20.13 -9.99
N LYS A 24 -12.67 19.86 -9.39
CA LYS A 24 -13.60 20.88 -8.92
C LYS A 24 -14.18 20.37 -7.61
N TYR A 25 -13.99 21.13 -6.53
CA TYR A 25 -14.81 20.96 -5.34
C TYR A 25 -16.10 21.77 -5.53
N THR A 26 -17.24 21.08 -5.38
CA THR A 26 -18.59 21.65 -5.48
C THR A 26 -19.57 20.61 -4.91
N GLN A 27 -20.74 21.01 -4.43
CA GLN A 27 -21.74 20.03 -4.01
C GLN A 27 -22.35 19.36 -5.24
N ILE A 28 -22.27 18.02 -5.29
CA ILE A 28 -22.85 17.21 -6.35
C ILE A 28 -24.25 16.78 -5.91
N PRO A 29 -25.35 17.22 -6.57
CA PRO A 29 -26.71 16.89 -6.15
C PRO A 29 -27.05 15.41 -6.38
N ASP A 30 -26.60 14.86 -7.52
CA ASP A 30 -26.78 13.47 -7.91
C ASP A 30 -25.44 12.91 -8.43
N LEU A 31 -25.04 11.75 -7.92
CA LEU A 31 -23.78 11.10 -8.27
C LEU A 31 -23.91 10.06 -9.39
N ASP A 32 -25.10 9.52 -9.61
CA ASP A 32 -25.35 8.48 -10.60
C ASP A 32 -25.58 9.13 -11.97
N ASP A 33 -26.33 10.26 -12.04
CA ASP A 33 -26.37 11.14 -13.22
C ASP A 33 -24.97 11.60 -13.62
N LEU A 34 -24.14 11.98 -12.64
CA LEU A 34 -22.77 12.42 -12.90
C LEU A 34 -21.87 11.26 -13.35
N PHE A 35 -22.07 10.06 -12.81
CA PHE A 35 -21.40 8.85 -13.27
C PHE A 35 -21.76 8.54 -14.72
N HIS A 36 -23.05 8.58 -15.07
CA HIS A 36 -23.54 8.36 -16.43
C HIS A 36 -23.03 9.42 -17.41
N PHE A 37 -22.96 10.70 -17.02
CA PHE A 37 -22.32 11.76 -17.80
C PHE A 37 -20.85 11.41 -18.11
N TYR A 38 -20.05 11.07 -17.08
CA TYR A 38 -18.64 10.76 -17.29
C TYR A 38 -18.42 9.49 -18.09
N ASP A 39 -19.21 8.44 -17.89
CA ASP A 39 -19.11 7.19 -18.62
C ASP A 39 -19.43 7.39 -20.10
N SER A 40 -20.61 7.96 -20.40
CA SER A 40 -21.06 8.22 -21.77
C SER A 40 -20.10 9.16 -22.53
N ASN A 41 -19.69 10.27 -21.89
CA ASN A 41 -18.81 11.27 -22.51
C ASN A 41 -17.40 10.71 -22.75
N CYS A 42 -16.76 10.08 -21.75
CA CYS A 42 -15.41 9.53 -21.95
C CYS A 42 -15.39 8.31 -22.88
N ASN A 43 -16.38 7.41 -22.82
CA ASN A 43 -16.44 6.25 -23.72
C ASN A 43 -16.70 6.67 -25.19
N SER A 44 -17.65 7.58 -25.44
CA SER A 44 -17.92 8.08 -26.80
C SER A 44 -16.76 8.88 -27.41
N LEU A 45 -15.93 9.51 -26.58
CA LEU A 45 -14.69 10.19 -26.98
C LEU A 45 -13.45 9.29 -26.97
N SER A 46 -13.58 8.00 -26.63
CA SER A 46 -12.48 7.03 -26.50
C SER A 46 -11.36 7.48 -25.55
N LEU A 47 -11.72 8.13 -24.44
CA LEU A 47 -10.79 8.62 -23.43
C LEU A 47 -10.52 7.56 -22.36
N LEU A 48 -9.25 7.38 -22.01
CA LEU A 48 -8.78 6.41 -21.01
C LEU A 48 -8.18 7.16 -19.83
N GLY A 49 -8.14 6.54 -18.65
CA GLY A 49 -7.67 7.20 -17.42
C GLY A 49 -8.58 6.99 -16.22
N ARG A 50 -8.63 7.98 -15.32
CA ARG A 50 -9.27 7.87 -14.01
C ARG A 50 -10.17 9.06 -13.74
N VAL A 51 -11.41 8.77 -13.33
CA VAL A 51 -12.39 9.74 -12.83
C VAL A 51 -12.75 9.34 -11.40
N ARG A 52 -12.72 10.31 -10.48
CA ARG A 52 -13.20 10.17 -9.11
C ARG A 52 -14.34 11.13 -8.87
N LEU A 53 -15.47 10.60 -8.42
CA LEU A 53 -16.69 11.35 -8.09
C LEU A 53 -16.94 11.27 -6.59
N SER A 54 -17.41 12.35 -5.97
CA SER A 54 -17.68 12.45 -4.54
C SER A 54 -18.85 13.43 -4.34
N PRO A 55 -19.65 13.35 -3.26
CA PRO A 55 -20.64 14.39 -2.94
C PRO A 55 -20.03 15.81 -2.87
N LEU A 56 -18.71 15.91 -2.68
CA LEU A 56 -17.93 17.14 -2.62
C LEU A 56 -17.25 17.54 -3.93
N GLY A 57 -17.46 16.83 -5.06
CA GLY A 57 -17.00 17.25 -6.38
C GLY A 57 -16.40 16.15 -7.25
N VAL A 58 -15.43 16.53 -8.10
CA VAL A 58 -14.74 15.63 -9.05
C VAL A 58 -13.23 15.82 -9.08
N ASN A 59 -12.50 14.75 -9.39
CA ASN A 59 -11.06 14.73 -9.64
C ASN A 59 -10.77 13.80 -10.83
N VAL A 60 -10.21 14.36 -11.91
CA VAL A 60 -10.15 13.74 -13.23
C VAL A 60 -8.74 13.78 -13.79
N THR A 61 -8.33 12.68 -14.40
CA THR A 61 -7.04 12.54 -15.10
C THR A 61 -7.26 11.58 -16.26
N VAL A 62 -7.49 12.11 -17.46
CA VAL A 62 -7.83 11.36 -18.69
C VAL A 62 -6.89 11.71 -19.83
N GLY A 63 -6.73 10.78 -20.77
CA GLY A 63 -5.83 10.92 -21.91
C GLY A 63 -6.44 10.32 -23.19
N GLY A 64 -5.99 10.82 -24.33
CA GLY A 64 -6.52 10.52 -25.65
C GLY A 64 -6.02 11.53 -26.68
N LYS A 65 -6.68 11.63 -27.84
CA LYS A 65 -6.38 12.66 -28.85
C LYS A 65 -6.77 14.06 -28.32
N LEU A 66 -6.00 15.09 -28.65
CA LEU A 66 -6.27 16.47 -28.20
C LEU A 66 -7.69 16.93 -28.58
N ARG A 67 -8.14 16.63 -29.80
CA ARG A 67 -9.52 16.91 -30.27
C ARG A 67 -10.62 16.27 -29.40
N ALA A 68 -10.35 15.12 -28.80
CA ALA A 68 -11.27 14.43 -27.90
C ALA A 68 -11.23 15.04 -26.49
N LEU A 69 -10.05 15.42 -26.01
CA LEU A 69 -9.90 16.13 -24.74
C LEU A 69 -10.56 17.52 -24.78
N ASN A 70 -10.45 18.25 -25.89
CA ASN A 70 -11.11 19.55 -26.08
C ASN A 70 -12.65 19.42 -26.12
N LYS A 71 -13.18 18.37 -26.77
CA LYS A 71 -14.62 18.05 -26.72
C LYS A 71 -15.08 17.69 -25.31
N HIS A 72 -14.27 16.95 -24.55
CA HIS A 72 -14.54 16.62 -23.15
C HIS A 72 -14.56 17.87 -22.26
N ILE A 73 -13.61 18.80 -22.44
CA ILE A 73 -13.59 20.10 -21.74
C ILE A 73 -14.89 20.86 -22.00
N ALA A 74 -15.25 21.09 -23.26
CA ALA A 74 -16.47 21.82 -23.62
C ALA A 74 -17.75 21.15 -23.10
N ALA A 75 -17.81 19.82 -23.08
CA ALA A 75 -18.92 19.08 -22.48
C ALA A 75 -19.00 19.27 -20.97
N VAL A 76 -17.87 19.32 -20.25
CA VAL A 76 -17.84 19.59 -18.80
C VAL A 76 -18.18 21.04 -18.49
N GLU A 77 -17.66 22.00 -19.27
CA GLU A 77 -17.95 23.44 -19.13
C GLU A 77 -19.41 23.78 -19.42
N SER A 78 -20.11 23.00 -20.25
CA SER A 78 -21.54 23.18 -20.49
C SER A 78 -22.43 22.93 -19.25
N ASN A 79 -21.88 22.31 -18.20
CA ASN A 79 -22.55 22.07 -16.93
C ASN A 79 -22.06 23.08 -15.88
N SER A 80 -22.97 23.92 -15.38
CA SER A 80 -22.67 25.02 -14.44
C SER A 80 -22.05 24.57 -13.10
N LEU A 81 -22.19 23.30 -12.70
CA LEU A 81 -21.47 22.74 -11.55
C LEU A 81 -19.93 22.86 -11.71
N PHE A 82 -19.44 22.89 -12.95
CA PHE A 82 -18.03 22.93 -13.31
C PHE A 82 -17.56 24.27 -13.89
N GLU A 83 -18.37 25.33 -13.78
CA GLU A 83 -17.98 26.69 -14.18
C GLU A 83 -16.65 27.11 -13.49
N GLY A 84 -15.72 27.70 -14.24
CA GLY A 84 -14.41 28.12 -13.72
C GLY A 84 -13.52 26.96 -13.23
N THR A 85 -13.59 25.78 -13.87
CA THR A 85 -12.70 24.65 -13.58
C THR A 85 -11.31 24.88 -14.19
N ASP A 86 -10.25 24.64 -13.41
CA ASP A 86 -8.86 24.87 -13.82
C ASP A 86 -8.29 23.68 -14.64
N PHE A 87 -8.71 23.59 -15.91
CA PHE A 87 -8.32 22.55 -16.86
C PHE A 87 -6.83 22.63 -17.24
N LYS A 88 -6.08 21.58 -16.89
CA LYS A 88 -4.65 21.43 -17.21
C LYS A 88 -4.50 20.41 -18.32
N LEU A 89 -4.73 20.87 -19.55
CA LEU A 89 -4.42 20.11 -20.76
C LEU A 89 -2.92 20.21 -21.07
N ALA A 90 -2.30 19.10 -21.40
CA ALA A 90 -0.93 19.07 -21.90
C ALA A 90 -0.80 18.12 -23.08
N ALA A 91 -0.22 18.62 -24.17
CA ALA A 91 0.26 17.85 -25.30
C ALA A 91 1.31 16.81 -24.88
N CYS A 92 1.31 15.66 -25.55
CA CYS A 92 2.34 14.64 -25.42
C CYS A 92 2.46 13.79 -26.69
N GLY A 93 3.64 13.19 -26.90
CA GLY A 93 3.74 12.05 -27.80
C GLY A 93 2.83 10.89 -27.33
N ARG A 94 2.61 9.90 -28.19
CA ARG A 94 2.00 8.62 -27.75
C ARG A 94 2.83 8.06 -26.57
N PRO A 95 2.20 7.42 -25.57
CA PRO A 95 2.92 6.92 -24.40
C PRO A 95 4.06 6.00 -24.84
N SER A 96 5.28 6.27 -24.35
CA SER A 96 6.52 5.64 -24.82
C SER A 96 6.63 4.13 -24.53
N ASN A 97 5.71 3.57 -23.74
CA ASN A 97 5.56 2.15 -23.52
C ASN A 97 4.15 1.84 -23.00
N ASP A 98 3.48 0.82 -23.55
CA ASP A 98 2.14 0.40 -23.11
C ASP A 98 2.08 0.07 -21.62
N LYS A 99 3.17 -0.46 -21.04
CA LYS A 99 3.24 -0.79 -19.61
C LYS A 99 3.24 0.44 -18.72
N VAL A 100 3.76 1.57 -19.21
CA VAL A 100 3.71 2.85 -18.47
C VAL A 100 2.30 3.45 -18.57
N ALA A 101 1.62 3.29 -19.71
CA ALA A 101 0.19 3.60 -19.80
C ALA A 101 -0.63 2.73 -18.83
N GLU A 102 -0.32 1.44 -18.72
CA GLU A 102 -0.98 0.50 -17.78
C GLU A 102 -0.75 0.91 -16.31
N GLU A 103 0.51 1.12 -15.90
CA GLU A 103 0.88 1.48 -14.53
C GLU A 103 0.33 2.85 -14.10
N CYS A 104 0.15 3.79 -15.04
CA CYS A 104 -0.50 5.07 -14.76
C CYS A 104 -2.04 5.03 -14.89
N GLY A 105 -2.62 3.93 -15.37
CA GLY A 105 -4.07 3.70 -15.44
C GLY A 105 -4.75 4.27 -16.70
N PHE A 106 -4.02 4.38 -17.81
CA PHE A 106 -4.49 4.87 -19.12
C PHE A 106 -4.70 3.76 -20.16
N THR A 107 -4.62 2.49 -19.79
CA THR A 107 -5.05 1.36 -20.65
C THR A 107 -6.55 1.08 -20.60
N SER A 108 -7.27 1.73 -19.69
CA SER A 108 -8.72 1.57 -19.48
C SER A 108 -9.31 2.85 -18.88
N LEU A 109 -10.60 3.08 -19.04
CA LEU A 109 -11.33 4.08 -18.25
C LEU A 109 -11.72 3.50 -16.88
N SER A 110 -11.43 4.21 -15.79
CA SER A 110 -11.79 3.82 -14.42
C SER A 110 -12.51 4.97 -13.71
N ILE A 111 -13.83 4.99 -13.82
CA ILE A 111 -14.72 5.88 -13.05
C ILE A 111 -15.02 5.23 -11.69
N ARG A 112 -14.91 5.99 -10.59
CA ARG A 112 -15.21 5.50 -9.24
C ARG A 112 -15.86 6.57 -8.39
N ILE A 113 -17.01 6.25 -7.78
CA ILE A 113 -17.56 7.00 -6.65
C ILE A 113 -16.68 6.73 -5.42
N VAL A 114 -16.29 7.79 -4.71
CA VAL A 114 -15.39 7.76 -3.55
C VAL A 114 -15.86 8.73 -2.46
N LYS A 115 -15.61 8.38 -1.19
CA LYS A 115 -15.92 9.28 -0.06
C LYS A 115 -15.19 10.63 -0.19
N GLU A 116 -13.90 10.58 -0.54
CA GLU A 116 -13.03 11.76 -0.67
C GLU A 116 -12.24 11.69 -1.99
N LEU A 117 -12.17 12.79 -2.73
CA LEU A 117 -11.44 12.89 -4.01
C LEU A 117 -9.94 12.57 -3.87
N VAL A 118 -9.37 13.00 -2.75
CA VAL A 118 -8.06 12.59 -2.24
C VAL A 118 -8.23 12.31 -0.74
N THR A 119 -7.85 11.12 -0.29
CA THR A 119 -8.08 10.68 1.09
C THR A 119 -7.20 11.44 2.06
N LEU A 120 -7.77 12.35 2.85
CA LEU A 120 -7.03 13.18 3.81
C LEU A 120 -6.60 12.36 5.03
N SER A 121 -7.43 11.42 5.50
CA SER A 121 -7.16 10.67 6.73
C SER A 121 -7.55 9.20 6.62
N CYS A 122 -6.71 8.32 7.17
CA CYS A 122 -7.05 6.91 7.43
C CYS A 122 -7.61 6.66 8.86
N ASN A 123 -7.73 7.70 9.68
CA ASN A 123 -8.26 7.64 11.05
C ASN A 123 -9.74 8.11 11.06
N PRO A 124 -10.72 7.23 11.38
CA PRO A 124 -12.14 7.59 11.38
C PRO A 124 -12.53 8.60 12.47
N LEU A 125 -11.67 8.86 13.46
CA LEU A 125 -11.89 9.88 14.49
C LEU A 125 -11.55 11.31 14.01
N ILE A 126 -10.81 11.46 12.92
CA ILE A 126 -10.53 12.77 12.31
C ILE A 126 -11.70 13.08 11.37
N LYS A 127 -12.54 14.04 11.75
CA LYS A 127 -13.58 14.58 10.86
C LYS A 127 -12.89 15.23 9.65
N SER A 128 -13.32 14.87 8.45
CA SER A 128 -12.91 15.56 7.21
C SER A 128 -13.26 17.06 7.34
N PRO A 129 -12.33 17.99 7.10
CA PRO A 129 -12.59 19.41 7.21
C PRO A 129 -13.54 19.88 6.11
N GLU A 130 -14.28 20.94 6.37
CA GLU A 130 -15.21 21.53 5.41
C GLU A 130 -14.46 22.42 4.42
N ILE A 131 -14.69 22.23 3.12
CA ILE A 131 -13.98 22.92 2.03
C ILE A 131 -14.12 24.45 2.08
N SER A 132 -15.20 24.96 2.68
CA SER A 132 -15.41 26.39 3.00
C SER A 132 -14.31 26.98 3.89
N HIS A 133 -13.59 26.15 4.64
CA HIS A 133 -12.47 26.56 5.49
C HIS A 133 -11.10 26.42 4.81
N ALA A 134 -11.02 26.13 3.50
CA ALA A 134 -9.76 26.09 2.76
C ALA A 134 -8.96 27.41 2.89
N GLY A 135 -7.64 27.32 2.71
CA GLY A 135 -6.73 28.47 2.71
C GLY A 135 -6.94 29.36 1.49
N LYS A 136 -6.57 30.65 1.61
CA LYS A 136 -6.73 31.61 0.50
C LYS A 136 -5.87 31.19 -0.69
N HIS A 137 -6.48 30.98 -1.85
CA HIS A 137 -5.74 30.80 -3.10
C HIS A 137 -4.92 32.04 -3.45
N LEU A 138 -3.69 31.82 -3.90
CA LEU A 138 -2.80 32.80 -4.50
C LEU A 138 -2.45 32.33 -5.92
N SER A 139 -2.52 33.22 -6.90
CA SER A 139 -1.97 32.97 -8.23
C SER A 139 -0.46 32.71 -8.18
N ALA A 140 0.11 32.10 -9.22
CA ALA A 140 1.55 31.86 -9.31
C ALA A 140 2.38 33.15 -9.10
N ALA A 141 1.95 34.27 -9.68
CA ALA A 141 2.60 35.56 -9.54
C ALA A 141 2.50 36.15 -8.12
N GLU A 142 1.33 36.06 -7.46
CA GLU A 142 1.18 36.45 -6.05
C GLU A 142 2.05 35.58 -5.13
N PHE A 143 2.03 34.27 -5.33
CA PHE A 143 2.81 33.30 -4.55
C PHE A 143 4.32 33.56 -4.68
N HIS A 144 4.81 33.80 -5.91
CA HIS A 144 6.19 34.26 -6.15
C HIS A 144 6.46 35.59 -5.43
N SER A 145 5.56 36.57 -5.53
CA SER A 145 5.71 37.89 -4.89
C SER A 145 5.81 37.79 -3.37
N VAL A 146 5.03 36.92 -2.72
CA VAL A 146 5.09 36.68 -1.27
C VAL A 146 6.45 36.08 -0.87
N LEU A 147 6.91 35.02 -1.55
CA LEU A 147 8.22 34.41 -1.28
C LEU A 147 9.38 35.40 -1.51
N GLN A 148 9.30 36.23 -2.56
CA GLN A 148 10.32 37.24 -2.84
C GLN A 148 10.31 38.41 -1.85
N LYS A 149 9.15 38.76 -1.28
CA LYS A 149 9.02 39.82 -0.26
C LYS A 149 9.50 39.36 1.11
N ALA A 150 9.23 38.12 1.49
CA ALA A 150 9.73 37.54 2.75
C ALA A 150 11.26 37.69 2.87
N GLY A 151 12.00 37.32 1.81
CA GLY A 151 13.46 37.50 1.75
C GLY A 151 13.99 38.94 1.62
N LYS A 152 13.13 39.95 1.79
CA LYS A 152 13.52 41.36 1.93
C LYS A 152 13.21 41.93 3.32
N LEU A 153 12.34 41.28 4.10
CA LEU A 153 11.79 41.84 5.34
C LEU A 153 12.72 41.74 6.57
N ASP A 154 13.73 40.86 6.53
CA ASP A 154 14.74 40.68 7.59
C ASP A 154 15.54 41.96 7.94
N LYS A 155 15.45 43.01 7.11
CA LYS A 155 16.28 44.23 7.23
C LYS A 155 15.58 45.47 7.78
N GLU A 156 14.25 45.59 7.67
CA GLU A 156 13.59 46.91 7.80
C GLU A 156 12.29 46.96 8.62
N SER A 157 11.72 45.85 9.11
CA SER A 157 10.45 45.90 9.87
C SER A 157 10.26 44.78 10.89
N LYS A 158 10.45 45.11 12.18
CA LYS A 158 10.25 44.18 13.32
C LYS A 158 8.83 44.16 13.91
N GLU A 159 7.97 45.13 13.58
CA GLU A 159 6.92 45.51 14.52
C GLU A 159 5.61 44.70 14.44
N HIS A 160 5.29 44.05 13.31
CA HIS A 160 4.02 43.30 13.13
C HIS A 160 4.11 42.04 12.23
N ASN A 161 5.31 41.59 11.83
CA ASN A 161 5.45 40.44 10.94
C ASN A 161 5.21 39.10 11.65
N ARG A 162 4.18 38.36 11.21
CA ARG A 162 4.11 36.90 11.42
C ARG A 162 5.18 36.24 10.56
N GLU A 163 5.92 35.31 11.14
CA GLU A 163 6.89 34.48 10.42
C GLU A 163 6.20 33.73 9.26
N LEU A 164 6.90 33.53 8.14
CA LEU A 164 6.37 32.80 6.97
C LEU A 164 7.04 31.42 6.87
N VAL A 165 6.23 30.38 6.78
CA VAL A 165 6.66 29.01 6.44
C VAL A 165 5.99 28.52 5.16
N LEU A 166 6.69 27.65 4.44
CA LEU A 166 6.29 27.08 3.17
C LEU A 166 6.17 25.54 3.29
N LEU A 167 4.95 25.02 3.26
CA LEU A 167 4.65 23.60 3.51
C LEU A 167 4.41 22.82 2.21
N ASP A 168 5.22 21.79 1.97
CA ASP A 168 5.04 20.87 0.85
C ASP A 168 3.98 19.79 1.20
N ALA A 169 2.80 19.86 0.60
CA ALA A 169 1.71 18.91 0.85
C ALA A 169 1.80 17.62 0.00
N ARG A 170 3.01 17.26 -0.45
CA ARG A 170 3.29 16.10 -1.31
C ARG A 170 3.89 14.92 -0.54
N ASN A 171 4.00 13.77 -1.21
CA ASN A 171 4.73 12.62 -0.71
C ASN A 171 6.23 12.80 -0.97
N LEU A 172 7.09 12.26 -0.10
CA LEU A 172 8.55 12.44 -0.17
C LEU A 172 9.16 12.11 -1.55
N TYR A 173 8.64 11.12 -2.27
CA TYR A 173 9.16 10.78 -3.61
C TYR A 173 8.95 11.91 -4.63
N GLU A 174 7.93 12.75 -4.47
CA GLU A 174 7.68 13.91 -5.32
C GLU A 174 8.63 15.07 -4.96
N THR A 175 8.83 15.28 -3.66
CA THR A 175 9.71 16.31 -3.08
C THR A 175 11.19 16.02 -3.32
N ARG A 176 11.57 14.74 -3.44
CA ARG A 176 12.95 14.28 -3.71
C ARG A 176 13.47 14.69 -5.09
N ILE A 177 12.60 14.87 -6.09
CA ILE A 177 13.02 15.22 -7.47
C ILE A 177 12.85 16.70 -7.83
N GLY A 178 11.98 17.41 -7.13
CA GLY A 178 11.83 18.84 -7.30
C GLY A 178 10.96 19.46 -6.21
N LYS A 179 11.35 20.63 -5.71
CA LYS A 179 10.69 21.34 -4.61
C LYS A 179 10.95 22.84 -4.67
N PHE A 180 10.18 23.62 -3.93
CA PHE A 180 10.50 25.02 -3.71
C PHE A 180 11.74 25.17 -2.83
N HIS A 181 12.59 26.15 -3.17
CA HIS A 181 13.75 26.57 -2.40
C HIS A 181 13.94 28.10 -2.46
N PRO A 182 13.01 28.88 -1.85
CA PRO A 182 13.22 30.30 -1.59
C PRO A 182 14.37 30.51 -0.58
N PRO A 183 15.16 31.59 -0.69
CA PRO A 183 16.40 31.74 0.10
C PRO A 183 16.16 32.01 1.60
N ASN A 184 15.06 32.68 1.94
CA ASN A 184 14.77 33.18 3.30
C ASN A 184 13.36 32.78 3.78
N VAL A 185 12.86 31.61 3.37
CA VAL A 185 11.57 31.08 3.86
C VAL A 185 11.77 29.60 4.18
N GLU A 186 11.53 29.23 5.44
CA GLU A 186 11.63 27.84 5.87
C GLU A 186 10.66 26.97 5.06
N THR A 187 11.20 25.96 4.39
CA THR A 187 10.40 25.02 3.59
C THR A 187 10.26 23.71 4.34
N LEU A 188 9.09 23.53 4.96
CA LEU A 188 8.71 22.36 5.74
C LEU A 188 8.41 21.19 4.79
N ASP A 189 9.19 20.12 4.92
CA ASP A 189 9.04 18.85 4.20
C ASP A 189 8.53 17.78 5.19
N PRO A 190 7.25 17.39 5.11
CA PRO A 190 6.67 16.40 6.02
C PRO A 190 7.26 14.99 5.93
N GLY A 191 8.05 14.67 4.90
CA GLY A 191 8.63 13.35 4.70
C GLY A 191 7.59 12.22 4.55
N ILE A 192 6.32 12.53 4.25
CA ILE A 192 5.22 11.56 4.27
C ILE A 192 5.27 10.57 3.10
N ARG A 193 4.76 9.36 3.33
CA ARG A 193 4.74 8.29 2.32
C ARG A 193 3.51 8.37 1.41
N GLN A 194 2.40 8.78 2.01
CA GLN A 194 1.08 8.95 1.42
C GLN A 194 0.44 10.20 2.03
N TYR A 195 -0.37 10.91 1.24
CA TYR A 195 -1.03 12.14 1.69
C TYR A 195 -1.90 11.96 2.95
N SER A 196 -2.43 10.76 3.19
CA SER A 196 -3.21 10.46 4.40
C SER A 196 -2.40 10.39 5.70
N ASP A 197 -1.08 10.54 5.63
CA ASP A 197 -0.21 10.70 6.80
C ASP A 197 -0.07 12.18 7.20
N LEU A 198 -0.38 13.13 6.29
CA LEU A 198 -0.18 14.57 6.48
C LEU A 198 -0.92 15.15 7.71
N PRO A 199 -2.17 14.74 8.05
CA PRO A 199 -2.81 15.22 9.27
C PRO A 199 -2.04 14.90 10.54
N SER A 200 -1.44 13.70 10.64
CA SER A 200 -0.61 13.32 11.80
C SER A 200 0.60 14.24 11.89
N TRP A 201 1.29 14.47 10.76
CA TRP A 201 2.43 15.39 10.76
C TRP A 201 2.02 16.82 11.15
N ILE A 202 0.88 17.32 10.66
CA ILE A 202 0.31 18.63 11.03
C ILE A 202 -0.11 18.69 12.51
N ASP A 203 -0.55 17.58 13.11
CA ASP A 203 -0.79 17.48 14.56
C ASP A 203 0.52 17.50 15.34
N ASP A 204 1.44 16.59 15.00
CA ASP A 204 2.73 16.36 15.65
C ASP A 204 3.70 17.57 15.55
N ASN A 205 3.48 18.48 14.59
CA ASN A 205 4.29 19.69 14.32
C ASN A 205 3.43 20.97 14.37
N SER A 206 2.37 20.99 15.19
CA SER A 206 1.44 22.14 15.30
C SER A 206 2.16 23.44 15.72
N ASP A 207 3.25 23.33 16.47
CA ASP A 207 4.10 24.43 16.96
C ASP A 207 4.84 25.18 15.84
N GLN A 208 5.28 24.47 14.80
CA GLN A 208 5.92 25.05 13.61
C GLN A 208 4.93 25.80 12.71
N LEU A 209 3.63 25.69 12.95
CA LEU A 209 2.56 26.27 12.14
C LEU A 209 1.75 27.35 12.89
N GLN A 210 1.62 27.26 14.22
CA GLN A 210 0.78 28.17 15.00
C GLN A 210 1.38 29.59 15.06
N GLY A 211 0.54 30.60 14.83
CA GLY A 211 0.93 32.02 14.83
C GLY A 211 1.68 32.47 13.57
N LYS A 212 2.23 31.54 12.79
CA LYS A 212 2.90 31.80 11.52
C LYS A 212 1.88 32.03 10.39
N SER A 213 2.37 32.54 9.26
CA SER A 213 1.69 32.46 7.97
C SER A 213 2.15 31.19 7.27
N VAL A 214 1.20 30.37 6.77
CA VAL A 214 1.51 29.09 6.13
C VAL A 214 1.16 29.17 4.65
N LEU A 215 2.17 29.20 3.77
CA LEU A 215 1.98 29.01 2.34
C LEU A 215 2.06 27.51 2.02
N MET A 216 1.13 26.97 1.25
CA MET A 216 1.05 25.56 0.89
C MET A 216 1.14 25.33 -0.62
N TYR A 217 1.77 24.22 -1.02
CA TYR A 217 1.81 23.80 -2.43
C TYR A 217 1.74 22.27 -2.60
N CYS A 218 1.32 21.85 -3.80
CA CYS A 218 1.45 20.48 -4.31
C CYS A 218 1.42 20.50 -5.85
N THR A 219 1.55 19.34 -6.51
CA THR A 219 1.62 19.21 -7.98
C THR A 219 0.62 20.07 -8.75
N GLY A 220 -0.66 20.05 -8.35
CA GLY A 220 -1.77 20.57 -9.15
C GLY A 220 -2.92 21.19 -8.37
N GLY A 221 -2.71 21.61 -7.11
CA GLY A 221 -3.71 22.28 -6.26
C GLY A 221 -4.43 21.36 -5.26
N ILE A 222 -5.15 20.33 -5.74
CA ILE A 222 -6.15 19.54 -5.01
C ILE A 222 -5.82 19.09 -3.56
N ARG A 223 -4.56 18.79 -3.23
CA ARG A 223 -4.15 18.39 -1.86
C ARG A 223 -4.07 19.55 -0.88
N CYS A 224 -3.80 20.76 -1.37
CA CYS A 224 -3.75 21.96 -0.54
C CYS A 224 -5.15 22.33 -0.03
N GLU A 225 -6.20 22.06 -0.79
CA GLU A 225 -7.59 22.40 -0.44
C GLU A 225 -7.99 21.81 0.92
N MET A 226 -7.93 20.48 1.03
CA MET A 226 -8.30 19.77 2.26
C MET A 226 -7.25 19.91 3.37
N ALA A 227 -5.96 20.06 3.02
CA ALA A 227 -4.90 20.21 4.03
C ALA A 227 -4.90 21.60 4.67
N SER A 228 -5.14 22.67 3.89
CA SER A 228 -5.28 24.03 4.42
C SER A 228 -6.56 24.21 5.22
N ALA A 229 -7.67 23.58 4.79
CA ALA A 229 -8.90 23.50 5.58
C ALA A 229 -8.67 22.74 6.91
N TYR A 230 -7.85 21.69 6.91
CA TYR A 230 -7.48 20.98 8.12
C TYR A 230 -6.65 21.83 9.08
N ILE A 231 -5.62 22.55 8.60
CA ILE A 231 -4.85 23.48 9.43
C ILE A 231 -5.76 24.55 10.03
N ARG A 232 -6.58 25.23 9.21
CA ARG A 232 -7.52 26.25 9.69
C ARG A 232 -8.55 25.71 10.69
N SER A 233 -8.90 24.42 10.62
CA SER A 233 -9.81 23.79 11.58
C SER A 233 -9.26 23.62 13.00
N LYS A 234 -7.94 23.80 13.21
CA LYS A 234 -7.32 23.85 14.56
C LYS A 234 -7.68 25.12 15.35
N GLY A 235 -8.23 26.14 14.69
CA GLY A 235 -8.69 27.37 15.35
C GLY A 235 -7.58 28.38 15.61
N ALA A 236 -7.50 28.88 16.86
CA ALA A 236 -6.75 30.09 17.21
C ALA A 236 -5.25 29.99 16.87
N GLY A 237 -4.77 30.92 16.05
CA GLY A 237 -3.39 30.98 15.56
C GLY A 237 -3.14 30.20 14.26
N PHE A 238 -4.13 29.50 13.70
CA PHE A 238 -4.00 28.72 12.46
C PHE A 238 -4.78 29.34 11.28
N GLU A 239 -5.18 30.61 11.37
CA GLU A 239 -6.08 31.25 10.40
C GLU A 239 -5.37 31.62 9.08
N ASN A 240 -4.06 31.89 9.15
CA ASN A 240 -3.26 32.54 8.10
C ASN A 240 -2.70 31.53 7.07
N VAL A 241 -3.56 30.69 6.51
CA VAL A 241 -3.17 29.68 5.52
C VAL A 241 -3.51 30.11 4.10
N PHE A 242 -2.51 29.99 3.22
CA PHE A 242 -2.57 30.33 1.80
C PHE A 242 -2.14 29.14 0.95
N GLN A 243 -2.63 29.04 -0.28
CA GLN A 243 -2.29 27.92 -1.17
C GLN A 243 -2.06 28.35 -2.62
N LEU A 244 -1.09 27.72 -3.28
CA LEU A 244 -0.77 27.94 -4.69
C LEU A 244 -1.89 27.43 -5.60
N TYR A 245 -2.63 28.36 -6.23
CA TYR A 245 -3.70 28.04 -7.17
C TYR A 245 -3.16 27.24 -8.36
N GLY A 246 -3.83 26.13 -8.69
CA GLY A 246 -3.39 25.21 -9.74
C GLY A 246 -2.07 24.47 -9.47
N GLY A 247 -1.44 24.66 -8.31
CA GLY A 247 -0.23 23.97 -7.86
C GLY A 247 1.06 24.31 -8.63
N ILE A 248 2.09 23.47 -8.43
CA ILE A 248 3.40 23.60 -9.09
C ILE A 248 3.24 23.70 -10.61
N GLN A 249 2.29 23.00 -11.22
CA GLN A 249 2.05 23.06 -12.66
C GLN A 249 1.77 24.48 -13.15
N ARG A 250 0.75 25.18 -12.62
CA ARG A 250 0.46 26.58 -13.02
C ARG A 250 1.60 27.54 -12.67
N TYR A 251 2.41 27.21 -11.67
CA TYR A 251 3.61 27.98 -11.34
C TYR A 251 4.73 27.82 -12.38
N LEU A 252 5.02 26.61 -12.85
CA LEU A 252 6.03 26.37 -13.89
C LEU A 252 5.58 26.84 -15.28
N GLU A 253 4.28 26.83 -15.56
CA GLU A 253 3.71 27.49 -16.75
C GLU A 253 3.92 29.02 -16.72
N GLN A 254 3.86 29.64 -15.53
CA GLN A 254 4.10 31.08 -15.33
C GLN A 254 5.59 31.44 -15.22
N PHE A 255 6.43 30.52 -14.72
CA PHE A 255 7.87 30.65 -14.50
C PHE A 255 8.63 29.43 -15.07
N PRO A 256 8.88 29.37 -16.40
CA PRO A 256 9.53 28.22 -17.04
C PRO A 256 10.99 28.01 -16.59
N ASP A 257 11.66 29.08 -16.16
CA ASP A 257 12.98 29.09 -15.50
C ASP A 257 12.96 28.49 -14.08
N GLY A 258 11.80 28.06 -13.61
CA GLY A 258 11.57 27.45 -12.31
C GLY A 258 11.26 28.48 -11.22
N GLY A 259 11.58 29.77 -11.39
CA GLY A 259 11.38 30.79 -10.36
C GLY A 259 12.06 30.41 -9.03
N PHE A 260 11.26 30.06 -8.01
CA PHE A 260 11.73 29.50 -6.74
C PHE A 260 11.62 27.96 -6.63
N PHE A 261 11.01 27.29 -7.61
CA PHE A 261 11.00 25.83 -7.72
C PHE A 261 12.30 25.35 -8.39
N ARG A 262 12.84 24.22 -7.93
CA ARG A 262 14.07 23.60 -8.43
C ARG A 262 13.82 22.13 -8.74
N GLY A 263 14.43 21.60 -9.79
CA GLY A 263 14.27 20.22 -10.24
C GLY A 263 12.96 19.93 -11.00
N LYS A 264 12.51 18.67 -10.98
CA LYS A 264 11.36 18.17 -11.74
C LYS A 264 10.07 18.08 -10.90
N ASN A 265 8.93 18.48 -11.44
CA ASN A 265 7.61 18.31 -10.82
C ASN A 265 7.06 16.91 -11.11
N PHE A 266 6.86 16.07 -10.09
CA PHE A 266 6.28 14.73 -10.26
C PHE A 266 4.81 14.80 -10.72
N VAL A 267 4.46 14.09 -11.80
CA VAL A 267 3.10 14.02 -12.37
C VAL A 267 2.56 12.59 -12.39
N PHE A 268 1.25 12.44 -12.24
CA PHE A 268 0.59 11.14 -12.03
C PHE A 268 0.15 10.45 -13.33
N ASP A 269 0.89 10.68 -14.41
CA ASP A 269 0.67 10.15 -15.75
C ASP A 269 1.96 9.58 -16.38
N HIS A 270 1.91 9.17 -17.64
CA HIS A 270 3.01 8.44 -18.29
C HIS A 270 4.31 9.24 -18.43
N ARG A 271 4.27 10.58 -18.27
CA ARG A 271 5.46 11.43 -18.25
C ARG A 271 6.27 11.27 -16.97
N ILE A 272 5.62 10.84 -15.87
CA ILE A 272 6.14 10.63 -14.52
C ILE A 272 6.69 11.89 -13.83
N SER A 273 7.37 12.78 -14.55
CA SER A 273 7.69 14.14 -14.10
C SER A 273 7.76 15.12 -15.27
N VAL A 274 7.63 16.41 -14.98
CA VAL A 274 7.82 17.50 -15.94
C VAL A 274 8.80 18.50 -15.34
N GLY A 275 9.88 18.80 -16.06
CA GLY A 275 10.94 19.70 -15.60
C GLY A 275 10.59 21.18 -15.76
N SER A 276 11.28 22.02 -14.99
CA SER A 276 11.65 23.37 -15.44
C SER A 276 12.75 23.26 -16.51
N SER A 277 13.02 24.36 -17.23
CA SER A 277 14.26 24.52 -18.02
C SER A 277 15.55 24.50 -17.16
N ASP A 278 15.42 24.57 -15.84
CA ASP A 278 16.52 24.43 -14.88
C ASP A 278 17.13 23.01 -14.90
N ALA A 279 18.37 22.89 -15.37
CA ALA A 279 19.09 21.62 -15.50
C ALA A 279 19.62 21.05 -14.16
N ASN A 280 19.39 21.72 -13.02
CA ASN A 280 19.87 21.26 -11.72
C ASN A 280 19.05 20.07 -11.18
N ILE A 281 19.56 18.87 -11.42
CA ILE A 281 19.04 17.60 -10.87
C ILE A 281 19.17 17.62 -9.33
N LEU A 282 18.04 17.81 -8.63
CA LEU A 282 17.97 17.72 -7.17
C LEU A 282 17.96 16.27 -6.65
N GLY A 283 17.43 15.34 -7.45
CA GLY A 283 17.33 13.94 -7.06
C GLY A 283 18.70 13.29 -6.94
N ALA A 284 18.83 12.33 -6.04
CA ALA A 284 20.03 11.51 -5.90
C ALA A 284 19.68 10.02 -5.90
N CYS A 285 20.54 9.21 -6.50
CA CYS A 285 20.44 7.76 -6.45
C CYS A 285 20.58 7.27 -5.00
N LEU A 286 19.57 6.51 -4.54
CA LEU A 286 19.47 5.94 -3.19
C LEU A 286 20.66 5.05 -2.78
N LEU A 287 21.44 4.55 -3.75
CA LEU A 287 22.54 3.61 -3.50
C LEU A 287 23.94 4.23 -3.64
N CYS A 288 24.16 5.17 -4.56
CA CYS A 288 25.49 5.75 -4.83
C CYS A 288 25.58 7.26 -4.65
N GLY A 289 24.49 7.95 -4.32
CA GLY A 289 24.45 9.40 -4.10
C GLY A 289 24.58 10.27 -5.36
N THR A 290 24.92 9.70 -6.52
CA THR A 290 24.99 10.41 -7.81
C THR A 290 23.66 11.06 -8.15
N SER A 291 23.70 12.31 -8.64
CA SER A 291 22.54 13.06 -9.12
C SER A 291 21.74 12.24 -10.14
N PHE A 292 20.46 11.98 -9.82
CA PHE A 292 19.53 11.21 -10.64
C PHE A 292 18.10 11.42 -10.14
N ASP A 293 17.20 11.88 -11.01
CA ASP A 293 15.82 12.28 -10.67
C ASP A 293 14.73 11.58 -11.52
N ASP A 294 15.09 10.69 -12.44
CA ASP A 294 14.12 9.93 -13.23
C ASP A 294 13.61 8.70 -12.47
N TYR A 295 12.29 8.60 -12.31
CA TYR A 295 11.66 7.43 -11.69
C TYR A 295 11.28 6.36 -12.72
N SER A 296 11.66 5.11 -12.45
CA SER A 296 10.92 3.97 -12.98
C SER A 296 9.83 3.54 -12.00
N SER A 297 8.61 3.38 -12.51
CA SER A 297 7.43 2.78 -11.87
C SER A 297 7.70 1.46 -11.11
N ARG A 298 8.70 0.70 -11.55
CA ARG A 298 9.13 -0.59 -10.96
C ARG A 298 10.03 -0.44 -9.74
N LEU A 299 10.76 0.67 -9.62
CA LEU A 299 11.75 0.91 -8.57
C LEU A 299 11.05 1.37 -7.30
N ARG A 300 10.79 0.41 -6.40
CA ARG A 300 9.98 0.61 -5.19
C ARG A 300 10.67 0.04 -3.97
N CYS A 301 10.54 0.74 -2.84
CA CYS A 301 10.96 0.27 -1.53
C CYS A 301 10.29 -1.08 -1.20
N THR A 302 11.09 -2.05 -0.76
CA THR A 302 10.63 -3.42 -0.48
C THR A 302 9.53 -3.47 0.58
N TYR A 303 9.63 -2.66 1.65
CA TYR A 303 8.66 -2.69 2.75
C TYR A 303 7.38 -1.89 2.46
N CYS A 304 7.52 -0.64 1.99
CA CYS A 304 6.39 0.30 1.90
C CYS A 304 5.90 0.58 0.47
N ARG A 305 6.56 0.01 -0.56
CA ARG A 305 6.22 0.14 -2.00
C ARG A 305 6.23 1.56 -2.59
N MET A 306 6.66 2.55 -1.80
CA MET A 306 6.95 3.92 -2.22
C MET A 306 8.07 3.94 -3.28
N LEU A 307 8.01 4.88 -4.23
CA LEU A 307 9.00 5.03 -5.29
C LEU A 307 10.38 5.45 -4.76
N VAL A 308 11.44 4.91 -5.37
CA VAL A 308 12.85 5.19 -5.03
C VAL A 308 13.65 5.54 -6.29
N LEU A 309 14.55 6.52 -6.16
CA LEU A 309 15.47 6.90 -7.23
C LEU A 309 16.67 5.96 -7.23
N VAL A 310 16.95 5.32 -8.36
CA VAL A 310 18.12 4.45 -8.54
C VAL A 310 18.60 4.63 -9.97
N CYS A 311 19.79 5.23 -10.15
CA CYS A 311 20.38 5.44 -11.47
C CYS A 311 20.66 4.11 -12.18
N ASP A 312 20.71 4.11 -13.51
CA ASP A 312 20.75 2.87 -14.30
C ASP A 312 21.97 1.98 -13.99
N SER A 313 23.12 2.56 -13.65
CA SER A 313 24.30 1.82 -13.19
C SER A 313 24.09 1.09 -11.85
N CYS A 314 23.15 1.55 -11.03
CA CYS A 314 22.73 0.91 -9.78
C CYS A 314 21.52 -0.02 -9.92
N GLN A 315 20.81 0.00 -11.06
CA GLN A 315 19.62 -0.84 -11.33
C GLN A 315 19.98 -2.31 -11.63
N ARG A 316 20.60 -3.00 -10.68
CA ARG A 316 20.94 -4.43 -10.83
C ARG A 316 19.69 -5.31 -10.67
N LYS A 317 19.49 -6.25 -11.59
CA LYS A 317 18.35 -7.19 -11.60
C LYS A 317 18.26 -7.94 -10.27
N GLY A 318 17.09 -7.92 -9.62
CA GLY A 318 16.85 -8.55 -8.31
C GLY A 318 17.22 -7.71 -7.08
N SER A 319 17.69 -6.46 -7.23
CA SER A 319 18.06 -5.61 -6.11
C SER A 319 16.89 -5.31 -5.15
N VAL A 320 17.18 -5.39 -3.85
CA VAL A 320 16.27 -5.00 -2.76
C VAL A 320 16.54 -3.54 -2.42
N TYR A 321 15.57 -2.65 -2.69
CA TYR A 321 15.71 -1.23 -2.37
C TYR A 321 14.99 -0.86 -1.07
N VAL A 322 15.59 -0.02 -0.23
CA VAL A 322 15.01 0.44 1.03
C VAL A 322 15.09 1.96 1.09
N CYS A 323 13.94 2.63 1.05
CA CYS A 323 13.87 4.09 1.10
C CYS A 323 14.37 4.64 2.45
N GLU A 324 14.90 5.86 2.43
CA GLU A 324 15.47 6.60 3.56
C GLU A 324 14.59 6.57 4.82
N LEU A 325 13.28 6.77 4.69
CA LEU A 325 12.33 6.69 5.81
C LEU A 325 12.29 5.31 6.47
N CYS A 326 12.39 4.23 5.68
CA CYS A 326 12.45 2.87 6.22
C CYS A 326 13.82 2.60 6.86
N GLN A 327 14.92 3.08 6.27
CA GLN A 327 16.24 2.97 6.90
C GLN A 327 16.25 3.64 8.28
N ASN A 328 15.71 4.86 8.38
CA ASN A 328 15.75 5.64 9.63
C ASN A 328 14.88 5.04 10.74
N HIS A 329 13.67 4.51 10.45
CA HIS A 329 12.90 3.76 11.44
C HIS A 329 13.59 2.46 11.93
N HIS A 330 14.59 1.96 11.20
CA HIS A 330 15.41 0.81 11.61
C HIS A 330 16.73 1.20 12.29
N LYS A 331 17.13 2.49 12.31
CA LYS A 331 18.33 2.95 13.04
C LYS A 331 18.10 3.14 14.55
N GLY A 332 16.85 3.36 14.97
CA GLY A 332 16.47 3.49 16.39
C GLY A 332 16.53 2.16 17.19
N VAL A 333 16.80 1.05 16.52
CA VAL A 333 17.20 -0.23 17.12
C VAL A 333 18.61 -0.49 16.58
N GLY A 334 19.60 -0.62 17.45
CA GLY A 334 21.00 -0.37 17.10
C GLY A 334 21.57 -1.28 16.00
N LEU A 335 21.72 -0.74 14.79
CA LEU A 335 22.72 -1.18 13.81
C LEU A 335 23.73 -0.06 13.58
N SER A 336 24.86 -0.16 14.27
CA SER A 336 26.11 0.45 13.86
C SER A 336 26.62 -0.19 12.54
N SER A 337 27.54 0.51 11.88
CA SER A 337 28.31 0.11 10.69
C SER A 337 28.27 -1.38 10.28
N ILE A 338 27.65 -1.64 9.13
CA ILE A 338 27.73 -2.86 8.29
C ILE A 338 28.06 -4.15 9.05
N GLU A 339 27.03 -4.87 9.49
CA GLU A 339 26.98 -6.34 9.34
C GLU A 339 25.53 -6.88 9.42
N ASN A 340 25.38 -8.19 9.27
CA ASN A 340 24.15 -8.82 8.76
C ASN A 340 22.92 -8.84 9.70
N GLY A 341 21.72 -8.83 9.08
CA GLY A 341 20.50 -9.45 9.62
C GLY A 341 19.74 -8.75 10.78
N GLY A 342 18.55 -8.18 10.63
CA GLY A 342 17.78 -7.80 9.43
C GLY A 342 16.33 -8.32 9.38
N ILE A 343 15.37 -7.45 8.97
CA ILE A 343 14.03 -7.75 8.38
C ILE A 343 13.19 -8.79 9.15
N SER A 344 12.30 -8.51 10.12
CA SER A 344 10.90 -7.95 10.04
C SER A 344 9.90 -8.85 9.28
N SER A 345 8.60 -9.19 9.68
CA SER A 345 7.96 -10.52 10.22
C SER A 345 7.02 -11.84 9.67
N LEU A 346 6.53 -12.49 8.50
CA LEU A 346 5.58 -12.42 7.22
C LEU A 346 4.15 -13.22 7.33
N PRO A 347 2.95 -13.00 6.62
CA PRO A 347 1.77 -12.35 7.25
C PRO A 347 0.21 -12.60 7.19
N SER A 348 -0.56 -13.24 6.24
CA SER A 348 -2.03 -12.87 6.06
C SER A 348 -3.16 -13.83 5.51
N VAL A 349 -4.22 -13.34 4.81
CA VAL A 349 -5.10 -13.94 3.72
C VAL A 349 -6.47 -14.72 3.98
N GLU A 350 -7.09 -15.44 3.01
CA GLU A 350 -8.56 -15.61 2.68
C GLU A 350 -9.04 -17.04 2.12
N THR A 351 -10.30 -17.58 2.10
CA THR A 351 -11.62 -17.24 1.41
C THR A 351 -12.93 -18.11 1.77
N VAL A 352 -14.09 -17.48 2.13
CA VAL A 352 -15.61 -17.71 2.30
C VAL A 352 -16.46 -19.04 2.54
N SER A 353 -17.83 -19.17 2.67
CA SER A 353 -19.12 -18.33 2.83
C SER A 353 -20.41 -19.08 3.30
N SER A 354 -21.32 -18.48 4.12
CA SER A 354 -22.80 -18.21 3.88
C SER A 354 -23.65 -17.94 5.17
N ASP A 355 -24.81 -17.28 5.04
CA ASP A 355 -25.66 -16.80 6.18
C ASP A 355 -26.66 -17.83 6.76
N THR A 356 -26.76 -17.92 8.10
CA THR A 356 -28.01 -18.25 8.82
C THR A 356 -27.97 -17.70 10.26
N LYS A 357 -29.12 -17.28 10.83
CA LYS A 357 -29.24 -16.83 12.23
C LYS A 357 -29.44 -18.02 13.18
N LEU A 358 -28.78 -18.04 14.34
CA LEU A 358 -29.37 -17.66 15.66
C LEU A 358 -28.62 -18.31 16.87
N SER A 359 -28.37 -17.51 17.92
CA SER A 359 -28.27 -17.90 19.35
C SER A 359 -27.60 -19.23 19.77
N CYS A 360 -26.44 -19.13 20.41
CA CYS A 360 -26.04 -20.01 21.53
C CYS A 360 -25.42 -19.19 22.67
N GLN A 361 -25.68 -19.55 23.92
CA GLN A 361 -25.21 -18.85 25.12
C GLN A 361 -23.96 -19.52 25.70
N VAL A 362 -22.92 -18.73 26.00
CA VAL A 362 -21.73 -19.18 26.74
C VAL A 362 -21.78 -18.62 28.17
N PRO A 363 -21.46 -19.41 29.23
CA PRO A 363 -21.57 -18.93 30.61
C PRO A 363 -20.61 -17.77 30.91
N CYS A 364 -21.15 -16.59 31.21
CA CYS A 364 -20.38 -15.42 31.59
C CYS A 364 -19.73 -15.61 32.97
N ARG A 365 -18.41 -15.89 33.00
CA ARG A 365 -17.60 -15.78 34.22
C ARG A 365 -17.22 -14.32 34.44
N GLN A 366 -17.85 -13.66 35.41
CA GLN A 366 -17.48 -12.31 35.83
C GLN A 366 -16.06 -12.31 36.41
N ALA A 367 -15.12 -11.72 35.68
CA ALA A 367 -13.73 -11.53 36.10
C ALA A 367 -13.54 -10.09 36.63
N THR A 368 -13.43 -9.93 37.95
CA THR A 368 -13.20 -8.63 38.59
C THR A 368 -11.72 -8.24 38.51
N GLY A 369 -11.32 -7.60 37.41
CA GLY A 369 -9.96 -7.09 37.21
C GLY A 369 -9.89 -6.04 36.10
N PRO A 370 -8.74 -5.36 35.93
CA PRO A 370 -8.52 -4.44 34.82
C PRO A 370 -8.58 -5.21 33.48
N PRO A 371 -9.08 -4.58 32.39
CA PRO A 371 -9.25 -5.26 31.11
C PRO A 371 -7.88 -5.66 30.52
N ARG A 372 -7.58 -6.97 30.57
CA ARG A 372 -6.38 -7.53 29.95
C ARG A 372 -6.57 -7.68 28.45
N LYS A 373 -5.48 -7.58 27.69
CA LYS A 373 -5.48 -7.90 26.26
C LYS A 373 -5.44 -9.41 26.05
N LEU A 374 -5.98 -9.85 24.92
CA LEU A 374 -5.83 -11.20 24.40
C LEU A 374 -4.41 -11.38 23.87
N ARG A 375 -3.70 -12.45 24.28
CA ARG A 375 -2.38 -12.78 23.71
C ARG A 375 -2.57 -13.77 22.56
N ILE A 376 -2.17 -13.39 21.36
CA ILE A 376 -2.41 -14.16 20.13
C ILE A 376 -1.08 -14.58 19.51
N LEU A 377 -0.84 -15.89 19.45
CA LEU A 377 0.33 -16.47 18.76
C LEU A 377 0.12 -16.39 17.24
N CYS A 378 1.14 -15.99 16.49
CA CYS A 378 1.01 -15.65 15.07
C CYS A 378 1.95 -16.50 14.19
N LEU A 379 1.37 -17.40 13.39
CA LEU A 379 2.07 -18.36 12.52
C LEU A 379 2.12 -17.85 11.06
N HIS A 380 3.34 -17.69 10.53
CA HIS A 380 3.57 -17.15 9.17
C HIS A 380 3.22 -18.13 8.04
N GLY A 381 3.20 -17.68 6.78
CA GLY A 381 2.94 -18.55 5.62
C GLY A 381 4.17 -19.32 5.11
N PHE A 382 4.11 -19.84 3.88
CA PHE A 382 5.23 -20.57 3.27
C PHE A 382 6.35 -19.65 2.75
N ARG A 383 7.63 -20.07 2.89
CA ARG A 383 8.87 -19.31 2.55
C ARG A 383 8.95 -17.96 3.23
N GLN A 384 8.57 -17.99 4.49
CA GLN A 384 8.42 -16.86 5.36
C GLN A 384 9.22 -17.15 6.61
N ASN A 385 8.76 -16.66 7.74
CA ASN A 385 9.51 -16.50 8.98
C ASN A 385 8.63 -15.59 9.85
N ALA A 386 8.95 -15.47 11.13
CA ALA A 386 8.82 -14.23 11.87
C ALA A 386 9.63 -13.07 11.20
N SER A 387 9.80 -13.03 9.84
CA SER A 387 10.55 -12.05 8.99
C SER A 387 9.94 -11.52 7.58
N SER A 388 8.63 -11.09 7.52
CA SER A 388 7.86 -9.85 6.98
C SER A 388 6.33 -9.46 7.44
N PHE A 389 5.82 -9.56 8.72
CA PHE A 389 4.42 -9.76 9.28
C PHE A 389 3.98 -8.74 10.29
N LYS A 390 4.56 -8.70 11.49
CA LYS A 390 4.47 -7.56 12.40
C LYS A 390 4.58 -6.22 11.63
N GLY A 391 5.33 -6.23 10.51
CA GLY A 391 5.26 -5.30 9.37
C GLY A 391 3.99 -5.35 8.45
N ARG A 392 3.76 -6.38 7.61
CA ARG A 392 2.55 -6.41 6.70
C ARG A 392 1.19 -6.36 7.44
N THR A 393 1.10 -6.86 8.67
CA THR A 393 -0.02 -6.71 9.63
C THR A 393 0.25 -5.65 10.70
N ALA A 394 1.22 -4.75 10.54
CA ALA A 394 1.38 -3.58 11.42
C ALA A 394 0.08 -2.76 11.52
N SER A 395 -0.68 -2.72 10.41
CA SER A 395 -2.02 -2.14 10.38
C SER A 395 -2.98 -2.89 11.33
N LEU A 396 -3.02 -4.22 11.28
CA LEU A 396 -3.85 -5.06 12.16
C LEU A 396 -3.44 -4.86 13.62
N ALA A 397 -2.15 -4.99 13.93
CA ALA A 397 -1.61 -4.76 15.27
C ALA A 397 -1.96 -3.35 15.79
N LYS A 398 -1.79 -2.30 14.98
CA LYS A 398 -2.14 -0.91 15.33
C LYS A 398 -3.65 -0.73 15.56
N LYS A 399 -4.51 -1.50 14.87
CA LYS A 399 -5.97 -1.45 14.97
C LYS A 399 -6.55 -2.34 16.08
N LEU A 400 -5.84 -3.38 16.50
CA LEU A 400 -6.19 -4.26 17.62
C LEU A 400 -5.46 -3.89 18.93
N LYS A 401 -4.55 -2.90 18.93
CA LYS A 401 -3.65 -2.55 20.04
C LYS A 401 -4.29 -2.34 21.43
N SER A 402 -5.59 -2.05 21.47
CA SER A 402 -6.37 -1.86 22.69
C SER A 402 -6.88 -3.17 23.29
N ILE A 403 -7.10 -4.20 22.47
CA ILE A 403 -7.74 -5.47 22.86
C ILE A 403 -6.85 -6.71 22.70
N ALA A 404 -5.79 -6.65 21.88
CA ALA A 404 -4.90 -7.78 21.65
C ALA A 404 -3.41 -7.40 21.61
N GLU A 405 -2.58 -8.37 21.98
CA GLU A 405 -1.15 -8.44 21.74
C GLU A 405 -0.89 -9.56 20.71
N LEU A 406 -0.05 -9.28 19.71
CA LEU A 406 0.33 -10.25 18.68
C LEU A 406 1.80 -10.67 18.88
N VAL A 407 2.02 -11.95 19.12
CA VAL A 407 3.33 -12.59 19.35
C VAL A 407 3.67 -13.44 18.15
N PHE A 408 4.90 -13.37 17.62
CA PHE A 408 5.27 -13.91 16.31
C PHE A 408 6.48 -14.83 16.45
N VAL A 409 6.39 -16.05 15.92
CA VAL A 409 7.46 -17.06 15.98
C VAL A 409 7.84 -17.57 14.58
N ASP A 410 9.12 -17.91 14.42
CA ASP A 410 9.62 -18.63 13.24
C ASP A 410 9.10 -20.07 13.26
N ALA A 411 8.86 -20.67 12.10
CA ALA A 411 8.59 -22.10 11.97
C ALA A 411 9.92 -22.89 11.97
N PRO A 412 9.91 -24.19 12.34
CA PRO A 412 11.17 -24.94 12.48
C PRO A 412 11.87 -25.23 11.15
N HIS A 413 11.13 -25.57 10.08
CA HIS A 413 11.73 -26.09 8.84
C HIS A 413 12.43 -25.00 8.02
N GLU A 414 13.76 -24.90 8.09
CA GLU A 414 14.56 -23.96 7.29
C GLU A 414 14.70 -24.41 5.82
N LEU A 415 14.32 -23.53 4.91
CA LEU A 415 14.27 -23.76 3.47
C LEU A 415 15.42 -23.05 2.75
N ALA A 416 16.05 -23.79 1.84
CA ALA A 416 17.05 -23.29 0.91
C ALA A 416 16.60 -22.02 0.16
N PHE A 417 17.54 -21.16 -0.21
CA PHE A 417 17.27 -20.00 -1.06
C PHE A 417 16.96 -20.45 -2.50
N ILE A 418 16.10 -19.72 -3.21
CA ILE A 418 15.74 -20.06 -4.60
C ILE A 418 16.28 -18.96 -5.52
N TYR A 419 16.96 -19.37 -6.60
CA TYR A 419 17.30 -18.49 -7.71
C TYR A 419 16.84 -19.06 -9.05
N GLN A 420 16.69 -18.16 -10.03
CA GLN A 420 16.33 -18.50 -11.41
C GLN A 420 17.34 -17.82 -12.34
N PRO A 421 18.08 -18.58 -13.18
CA PRO A 421 19.07 -18.01 -14.08
C PRO A 421 18.42 -17.15 -15.19
N PRO A 422 19.17 -16.22 -15.83
CA PRO A 422 18.62 -15.37 -16.88
C PRO A 422 18.21 -16.16 -18.13
N SER A 423 17.03 -15.84 -18.69
CA SER A 423 16.43 -16.52 -19.84
C SER A 423 17.32 -16.60 -21.09
N ALA A 424 18.27 -15.67 -21.24
CA ALA A 424 19.21 -15.62 -22.36
C ALA A 424 20.13 -16.86 -22.49
N LEU A 425 20.19 -17.73 -21.48
CA LEU A 425 20.93 -19.01 -21.53
C LEU A 425 20.07 -20.20 -22.00
N ARG A 426 18.76 -20.04 -22.24
CA ARG A 426 17.85 -21.14 -22.61
C ARG A 426 17.69 -21.38 -24.11
N GLU A 427 18.16 -20.48 -24.96
CA GLU A 427 17.96 -20.52 -26.42
C GLU A 427 19.25 -20.80 -27.22
N LEU A 428 20.32 -21.26 -26.55
CA LEU A 428 21.54 -21.71 -27.22
C LEU A 428 21.38 -23.17 -27.70
N PRO A 429 21.49 -23.47 -29.01
CA PRO A 429 21.51 -24.84 -29.51
C PRO A 429 22.71 -25.62 -28.95
N HIS A 430 22.53 -26.91 -28.65
CA HIS A 430 23.51 -27.76 -27.96
C HIS A 430 24.89 -27.97 -28.65
N ASN A 431 25.16 -27.34 -29.79
CA ASN A 431 26.40 -27.48 -30.56
C ASN A 431 27.33 -26.24 -30.46
N CYS A 432 27.66 -25.82 -29.24
CA CYS A 432 28.83 -24.98 -28.96
C CYS A 432 29.40 -25.33 -27.57
N ALA A 433 30.44 -26.18 -27.54
CA ALA A 433 31.04 -26.66 -26.30
C ALA A 433 32.10 -25.70 -25.75
N THR A 434 31.65 -24.67 -25.00
CA THR A 434 32.50 -23.93 -24.06
C THR A 434 31.93 -24.11 -22.64
N GLN A 435 32.74 -24.65 -21.73
CA GLN A 435 32.30 -24.91 -20.36
C GLN A 435 32.18 -23.60 -19.57
N GLN A 436 30.96 -23.08 -19.48
CA GLN A 436 30.54 -22.17 -18.42
C GLN A 436 29.28 -22.76 -17.79
N GLY A 437 29.38 -23.14 -16.52
CA GLY A 437 28.24 -23.65 -15.74
C GLY A 437 27.19 -22.55 -15.48
N PRO A 438 26.05 -22.89 -14.85
CA PRO A 438 25.09 -21.90 -14.42
C PRO A 438 25.77 -20.83 -13.53
N PRO A 439 25.37 -19.55 -13.63
CA PRO A 439 26.00 -18.48 -12.87
C PRO A 439 25.90 -18.77 -11.36
N PRO A 440 26.95 -18.46 -10.57
CA PRO A 440 26.98 -18.78 -9.16
C PRO A 440 25.84 -18.08 -8.40
N PRO A 441 25.28 -18.72 -7.37
CA PRO A 441 24.20 -18.13 -6.59
C PRO A 441 24.65 -16.86 -5.83
N PRO A 442 23.72 -15.96 -5.47
CA PRO A 442 24.03 -14.77 -4.68
C PRO A 442 24.59 -15.09 -3.27
N PRO A 443 25.35 -14.17 -2.64
CA PRO A 443 25.80 -14.36 -1.25
C PRO A 443 24.63 -14.57 -0.28
N SER A 444 24.67 -15.67 0.48
CA SER A 444 23.62 -16.08 1.42
C SER A 444 23.54 -15.21 2.68
N GLU A 445 24.68 -14.69 3.14
CA GLU A 445 24.86 -13.93 4.40
C GLU A 445 23.87 -12.77 4.60
N GLN A 446 23.50 -12.07 3.52
CA GLN A 446 22.61 -10.92 3.56
C GLN A 446 21.12 -11.28 3.44
N CYS A 447 20.80 -12.52 3.04
CA CYS A 447 19.44 -13.01 2.90
C CYS A 447 18.83 -13.41 4.26
N LYS A 448 17.50 -13.42 4.38
CA LYS A 448 16.83 -13.88 5.62
C LYS A 448 16.44 -15.33 5.46
N LYS A 449 16.86 -16.18 6.42
CA LYS A 449 16.40 -17.56 6.56
C LYS A 449 14.91 -17.64 6.31
N LYS A 450 14.50 -18.61 5.48
CA LYS A 450 13.11 -18.82 5.10
C LYS A 450 12.64 -20.11 5.73
N TYR A 451 11.54 -20.08 6.45
CA TYR A 451 10.98 -21.24 7.10
C TYR A 451 9.60 -21.61 6.55
N ALA A 452 9.16 -22.80 6.94
CA ALA A 452 7.83 -23.35 6.71
C ALA A 452 7.36 -24.15 7.93
N TRP A 453 6.04 -24.27 8.07
CA TRP A 453 5.39 -25.20 9.02
C TRP A 453 5.24 -26.60 8.44
N LEU A 454 5.28 -26.73 7.11
CA LEU A 454 5.08 -27.96 6.37
C LEU A 454 6.01 -28.00 5.15
N VAL A 455 6.50 -29.19 4.82
CA VAL A 455 7.50 -29.41 3.77
C VAL A 455 7.04 -30.49 2.79
N ALA A 456 7.71 -30.61 1.66
CA ALA A 456 7.48 -31.71 0.73
C ALA A 456 7.96 -33.05 1.35
N PRO A 457 7.37 -34.21 1.02
CA PRO A 457 7.77 -35.50 1.61
C PRO A 457 9.23 -35.93 1.34
N ASP A 458 9.85 -35.36 0.31
CA ASP A 458 11.25 -35.55 -0.09
C ASP A 458 12.19 -34.46 0.47
N PHE A 459 11.68 -33.54 1.30
CA PHE A 459 12.48 -32.51 1.94
C PHE A 459 13.53 -33.14 2.87
N GLN A 460 14.79 -33.00 2.49
CA GLN A 460 15.93 -33.25 3.36
C GLN A 460 16.32 -31.96 4.06
N GLU A 461 16.35 -31.97 5.38
CA GLU A 461 16.87 -30.86 6.19
C GLU A 461 18.36 -30.67 5.88
N LYS A 462 18.69 -29.64 5.09
CA LYS A 462 20.07 -29.33 4.71
C LYS A 462 20.74 -28.60 5.86
N THR A 463 21.53 -29.33 6.63
CA THR A 463 22.27 -28.87 7.83
C THR A 463 23.22 -27.68 7.58
N GLU A 464 23.49 -27.34 6.33
CA GLU A 464 24.20 -26.14 5.90
C GLU A 464 23.23 -25.01 5.52
N SER A 465 22.94 -24.12 6.48
CA SER A 465 22.18 -22.89 6.25
C SER A 465 22.74 -22.06 5.09
N GLY A 466 21.87 -21.70 4.15
CA GLY A 466 22.20 -20.79 3.05
C GLY A 466 22.52 -21.45 1.71
N ASN A 467 22.38 -22.76 1.57
CA ASN A 467 22.39 -23.43 0.27
C ASN A 467 21.30 -22.87 -0.67
N TRP A 468 21.60 -22.82 -1.98
CA TRP A 468 20.73 -22.26 -3.01
C TRP A 468 20.28 -23.32 -4.02
N GLU A 469 19.01 -23.27 -4.39
CA GLU A 469 18.36 -24.16 -5.35
C GLU A 469 17.99 -23.39 -6.62
N MET A 470 18.35 -23.96 -7.78
CA MET A 470 17.85 -23.49 -9.07
C MET A 470 16.41 -23.96 -9.27
N VAL A 471 15.52 -23.06 -9.68
CA VAL A 471 14.16 -23.42 -10.07
C VAL A 471 13.95 -23.14 -11.56
N ASP A 472 13.79 -24.22 -12.34
CA ASP A 472 13.59 -24.16 -13.79
C ASP A 472 12.13 -23.90 -14.21
N GLY A 473 11.18 -23.90 -13.28
CA GLY A 473 9.77 -23.58 -13.54
C GLY A 473 9.40 -22.10 -13.30
N PRO A 474 8.24 -21.63 -13.79
CA PRO A 474 7.52 -20.53 -13.17
C PRO A 474 7.07 -20.92 -11.75
N PHE A 475 6.67 -19.94 -10.94
CA PHE A 475 6.04 -20.22 -9.63
C PHE A 475 4.73 -21.00 -9.82
N ASP A 476 4.64 -22.17 -9.21
CA ASP A 476 3.43 -23.01 -9.19
C ASP A 476 2.42 -22.46 -8.16
N PRO A 477 1.22 -21.99 -8.59
CA PRO A 477 0.18 -21.53 -7.68
C PRO A 477 -0.37 -22.64 -6.76
N LEU A 478 -0.17 -23.92 -7.09
CA LEU A 478 -0.65 -25.08 -6.34
C LEU A 478 0.43 -25.73 -5.44
N GLN A 479 1.61 -25.11 -5.30
CA GLN A 479 2.73 -25.62 -4.51
C GLN A 479 2.35 -26.01 -3.06
N TYR A 480 1.33 -25.36 -2.48
CA TYR A 480 0.82 -25.68 -1.14
C TYR A 480 0.25 -27.11 -1.04
N GLN A 481 -0.26 -27.69 -2.12
CA GLN A 481 -0.79 -29.07 -2.15
C GLN A 481 0.30 -30.16 -2.04
N GLN A 482 1.56 -29.78 -2.26
CA GLN A 482 2.74 -30.66 -2.15
C GLN A 482 3.32 -30.66 -0.72
N GLN A 483 3.09 -29.59 0.05
CA GLN A 483 3.62 -29.38 1.40
C GLN A 483 2.81 -30.18 2.44
N THR A 484 3.20 -31.43 2.64
CA THR A 484 2.38 -32.45 3.32
C THR A 484 3.10 -33.23 4.43
N ALA A 485 4.38 -32.94 4.68
CA ALA A 485 5.19 -33.51 5.77
C ALA A 485 5.64 -32.43 6.77
N GLY A 486 6.26 -32.84 7.89
CA GLY A 486 6.83 -31.94 8.91
C GLY A 486 5.84 -31.43 9.97
N PHE A 487 4.63 -32.00 10.04
CA PHE A 487 3.57 -31.58 10.95
C PHE A 487 3.91 -31.82 12.42
N GLU A 488 4.43 -32.99 12.75
CA GLU A 488 4.69 -33.47 14.11
C GLU A 488 5.75 -32.61 14.80
N GLU A 489 6.79 -32.24 14.05
CA GLU A 489 7.86 -31.35 14.50
C GLU A 489 7.35 -29.91 14.72
N SER A 490 6.58 -29.38 13.77
CA SER A 490 5.91 -28.09 13.92
C SER A 490 4.95 -28.08 15.10
N LEU A 491 4.25 -29.18 15.39
CA LEU A 491 3.36 -29.31 16.54
C LEU A 491 4.15 -29.36 17.86
N ALA A 492 5.26 -30.09 17.89
CA ALA A 492 6.16 -30.13 19.04
C ALA A 492 6.77 -28.75 19.33
N TYR A 493 7.25 -28.05 18.29
CA TYR A 493 7.78 -26.69 18.39
C TYR A 493 6.73 -25.69 18.93
N ILE A 494 5.50 -25.71 18.42
CA ILE A 494 4.43 -24.83 18.93
C ILE A 494 4.05 -25.19 20.38
N LYS A 495 4.09 -26.48 20.78
CA LYS A 495 3.93 -26.88 22.19
C LYS A 495 5.03 -26.29 23.09
N THR A 496 6.30 -26.28 22.65
CA THR A 496 7.41 -25.63 23.37
C THR A 496 7.19 -24.12 23.49
N VAL A 497 6.88 -23.43 22.38
CA VAL A 497 6.56 -21.98 22.37
C VAL A 497 5.40 -21.65 23.32
N PHE A 498 4.36 -22.49 23.39
CA PHE A 498 3.24 -22.28 24.32
C PHE A 498 3.66 -22.45 25.79
N ALA A 499 4.60 -23.34 26.09
CA ALA A 499 5.13 -23.54 27.43
C ALA A 499 6.09 -22.41 27.88
N GLU A 500 6.87 -21.85 26.96
CA GLU A 500 7.88 -20.83 27.25
C GLU A 500 7.35 -19.39 27.20
N GLU A 501 6.56 -19.03 26.17
CA GLU A 501 6.03 -17.67 25.95
C GLU A 501 4.55 -17.52 26.33
N GLY A 502 3.87 -18.59 26.76
CA GLY A 502 2.45 -18.59 27.10
C GLY A 502 2.08 -17.87 28.42
N PRO A 503 0.80 -17.93 28.83
CA PRO A 503 -0.33 -18.50 28.10
C PRO A 503 -0.77 -17.61 26.93
N PHE A 504 -1.32 -18.24 25.90
CA PHE A 504 -1.96 -17.57 24.76
C PHE A 504 -3.48 -17.78 24.80
N ASP A 505 -4.24 -16.74 24.46
CA ASP A 505 -5.70 -16.82 24.32
C ASP A 505 -6.13 -17.44 23.00
N GLY A 506 -5.37 -17.23 21.93
CA GLY A 506 -5.69 -17.72 20.60
C GLY A 506 -4.47 -17.82 19.68
N VAL A 507 -4.67 -18.42 18.51
CA VAL A 507 -3.63 -18.50 17.46
C VAL A 507 -4.16 -17.97 16.13
N LEU A 508 -3.37 -17.11 15.47
CA LEU A 508 -3.64 -16.56 14.15
C LEU A 508 -2.62 -17.13 13.17
N GLY A 509 -3.07 -17.71 12.07
CA GLY A 509 -2.19 -18.27 11.03
C GLY A 509 -2.42 -17.64 9.66
N PHE A 510 -1.43 -17.76 8.76
CA PHE A 510 -1.52 -17.44 7.33
C PHE A 510 -1.20 -18.64 6.44
N SER A 511 -2.06 -18.97 5.48
CA SER A 511 -1.76 -19.91 4.39
C SER A 511 -1.31 -21.23 5.00
N GLN A 512 -0.05 -21.62 4.81
CA GLN A 512 0.54 -22.76 5.47
C GLN A 512 0.51 -22.68 7.01
N GLY A 513 0.75 -21.50 7.61
CA GLY A 513 0.57 -21.27 9.04
C GLY A 513 -0.89 -21.24 9.50
N ALA A 514 -1.85 -20.98 8.61
CA ALA A 514 -3.28 -21.16 8.91
C ALA A 514 -3.69 -22.63 8.80
N ALA A 515 -3.14 -23.37 7.84
CA ALA A 515 -3.27 -24.82 7.76
C ALA A 515 -2.69 -25.48 9.04
N MET A 516 -1.54 -24.99 9.52
CA MET A 516 -0.96 -25.39 10.80
C MET A 516 -1.81 -24.98 12.02
N ALA A 517 -2.27 -23.72 12.09
CA ALA A 517 -3.12 -23.25 13.18
C ALA A 517 -4.45 -24.03 13.26
N ALA A 518 -5.01 -24.44 12.12
CA ALA A 518 -6.18 -25.31 12.07
C ALA A 518 -5.84 -26.72 12.57
N ALA A 519 -4.76 -27.34 12.10
CA ALA A 519 -4.34 -28.66 12.56
C ALA A 519 -4.04 -28.69 14.07
N VAL A 520 -3.43 -27.61 14.61
CA VAL A 520 -3.28 -27.37 16.05
C VAL A 520 -4.63 -27.31 16.77
N ALA A 521 -5.68 -26.72 16.16
CA ALA A 521 -7.03 -26.70 16.73
C ALA A 521 -7.69 -28.09 16.79
N PHE A 522 -7.52 -28.93 15.76
CA PHE A 522 -7.99 -30.32 15.77
C PHE A 522 -7.23 -31.20 16.78
N ALA A 523 -5.95 -30.90 17.02
CA ALA A 523 -5.09 -31.60 17.98
C ALA A 523 -5.28 -31.20 19.46
N GLN A 524 -6.19 -30.28 19.78
CA GLN A 524 -6.43 -29.87 21.18
C GLN A 524 -7.20 -30.94 21.98
N PRO A 525 -6.95 -31.09 23.30
CA PRO A 525 -7.71 -31.98 24.15
C PRO A 525 -9.22 -31.66 24.17
N THR A 526 -10.04 -32.64 23.80
CA THR A 526 -11.50 -32.57 23.90
C THR A 526 -11.99 -32.93 25.31
N GLN A 527 -13.18 -32.47 25.72
CA GLN A 527 -13.71 -32.71 27.08
C GLN A 527 -13.86 -34.20 27.45
N THR A 528 -13.90 -35.09 26.45
CA THR A 528 -13.95 -36.55 26.59
C THR A 528 -12.58 -37.22 26.79
N THR A 529 -11.47 -36.51 26.60
CA THR A 529 -10.09 -37.03 26.69
C THR A 529 -9.22 -36.16 27.61
N PRO A 530 -9.43 -36.24 28.95
CA PRO A 530 -8.69 -35.44 29.92
C PRO A 530 -7.24 -35.93 30.10
N SER A 531 -6.30 -35.32 29.37
CA SER A 531 -4.88 -35.37 29.78
C SER A 531 -4.72 -34.69 31.14
N LYS A 532 -3.83 -35.23 31.99
CA LYS A 532 -3.53 -34.65 33.32
C LYS A 532 -2.53 -33.50 33.25
N THR A 533 -1.93 -33.27 32.09
CA THR A 533 -1.06 -32.13 31.79
C THR A 533 -1.84 -31.05 31.04
N ALA A 534 -1.60 -29.78 31.38
CA ALA A 534 -2.24 -28.63 30.74
C ALA A 534 -1.63 -28.33 29.36
N GLU A 535 -1.82 -29.25 28.42
CA GLU A 535 -1.25 -29.20 27.07
C GLU A 535 -2.00 -28.19 26.19
N MET A 536 -1.34 -27.07 25.91
CA MET A 536 -1.56 -26.15 24.77
C MET A 536 -3.03 -26.04 24.30
N GLN A 537 -3.82 -25.23 24.99
CA GLN A 537 -5.21 -24.95 24.63
C GLN A 537 -5.37 -23.50 24.17
N PHE A 538 -5.98 -23.30 23.00
CA PHE A 538 -6.33 -21.97 22.47
C PHE A 538 -7.86 -21.80 22.50
N ARG A 539 -8.32 -20.66 23.02
CA ARG A 539 -9.76 -20.33 23.17
C ARG A 539 -10.43 -20.03 21.83
N PHE A 540 -9.64 -19.65 20.82
CA PHE A 540 -10.06 -19.42 19.45
C PHE A 540 -8.89 -19.54 18.47
N VAL A 541 -9.20 -19.70 17.19
CA VAL A 541 -8.24 -19.61 16.08
C VAL A 541 -8.65 -18.56 15.05
N ILE A 542 -7.68 -17.94 14.37
CA ILE A 542 -7.91 -16.99 13.28
C ILE A 542 -7.16 -17.51 12.05
N LEU A 543 -7.92 -18.00 11.08
CA LEU A 543 -7.43 -18.81 9.97
C LEU A 543 -7.49 -18.00 8.69
N CYS A 544 -6.36 -17.38 8.36
CA CYS A 544 -6.24 -16.51 7.21
C CYS A 544 -5.63 -17.31 6.03
N SER A 545 -6.37 -17.59 4.95
CA SER A 545 -5.94 -18.48 3.84
C SER A 545 -5.59 -19.90 4.21
N GLY A 546 -6.08 -20.40 5.34
CA GLY A 546 -5.88 -21.81 5.68
C GLY A 546 -6.53 -22.70 4.62
N PHE A 547 -5.80 -23.75 4.24
CA PHE A 547 -6.26 -24.87 3.44
C PHE A 547 -6.19 -26.15 4.30
N GLY A 548 -6.98 -27.16 3.97
CA GLY A 548 -6.95 -28.44 4.69
C GLY A 548 -5.73 -29.29 4.30
N ILE A 549 -4.84 -29.59 5.25
CA ILE A 549 -3.73 -30.53 5.04
C ILE A 549 -4.24 -31.97 4.87
N LYS A 550 -3.49 -32.83 4.16
CA LYS A 550 -3.92 -34.21 3.88
C LYS A 550 -4.16 -35.06 5.14
N LEU A 551 -3.44 -34.82 6.23
CA LEU A 551 -3.70 -35.46 7.53
C LEU A 551 -5.15 -35.20 8.01
N LEU A 552 -5.59 -33.94 7.97
CA LEU A 552 -6.98 -33.53 8.25
C LEU A 552 -8.00 -34.00 7.20
N LYS A 553 -7.57 -34.52 6.04
CA LYS A 553 -8.42 -35.16 5.03
C LYS A 553 -8.33 -36.71 5.08
N GLN A 554 -7.41 -37.32 5.85
CA GLN A 554 -7.20 -38.78 5.91
C GLN A 554 -7.65 -39.43 7.23
N GLU A 555 -7.33 -38.87 8.40
CA GLU A 555 -7.82 -39.39 9.70
C GLU A 555 -9.36 -39.41 9.79
N PHE A 556 -10.02 -38.61 8.94
CA PHE A 556 -11.46 -38.40 8.88
C PHE A 556 -12.17 -39.30 7.86
N HIS A 557 -11.45 -40.21 7.20
CA HIS A 557 -11.99 -41.00 6.09
C HIS A 557 -12.12 -42.50 6.35
N GLU A 558 -11.45 -43.04 7.38
CA GLU A 558 -11.55 -44.47 7.76
C GLU A 558 -12.72 -44.76 8.71
N GLU A 559 -13.11 -43.81 9.57
CA GLU A 559 -14.35 -43.89 10.36
C GLU A 559 -15.40 -42.88 9.87
N ARG A 560 -16.67 -43.31 9.82
CA ARG A 560 -17.70 -42.74 8.93
C ARG A 560 -18.37 -41.44 9.41
N MET A 561 -17.73 -40.68 10.30
CA MET A 561 -18.24 -39.43 10.89
C MET A 561 -17.13 -38.38 10.96
N ILE A 562 -17.27 -37.27 10.23
CA ILE A 562 -16.32 -36.16 10.27
C ILE A 562 -16.41 -35.47 11.64
N LYS A 563 -15.39 -35.65 12.49
CA LYS A 563 -15.29 -35.01 13.82
C LYS A 563 -14.98 -33.52 13.68
N LYS A 564 -16.02 -32.71 13.42
CA LYS A 564 -15.90 -31.25 13.30
C LYS A 564 -15.17 -30.61 14.48
N CYS A 565 -14.41 -29.55 14.22
CA CYS A 565 -13.70 -28.82 15.27
C CYS A 565 -14.64 -27.88 16.03
N HIS A 566 -14.71 -28.06 17.35
CA HIS A 566 -15.46 -27.22 18.29
C HIS A 566 -14.67 -25.97 18.76
N CYS A 567 -13.45 -25.74 18.27
CA CYS A 567 -12.69 -24.52 18.61
C CYS A 567 -13.26 -23.34 17.81
N PRO A 568 -13.66 -22.22 18.45
CA PRO A 568 -14.16 -21.05 17.73
C PRO A 568 -13.15 -20.52 16.72
N SER A 569 -13.55 -20.42 15.45
CA SER A 569 -12.66 -20.02 14.36
C SER A 569 -13.14 -18.74 13.69
N LEU A 570 -12.20 -17.84 13.38
CA LEU A 570 -12.42 -16.72 12.47
C LEU A 570 -11.66 -16.99 11.19
N HIS A 571 -12.39 -17.43 10.18
CA HIS A 571 -11.86 -17.55 8.84
C HIS A 571 -11.89 -16.17 8.18
N ILE A 572 -10.72 -15.53 8.13
CA ILE A 572 -10.50 -14.29 7.38
C ILE A 572 -10.13 -14.71 5.97
N PHE A 573 -10.62 -14.00 4.97
CA PHE A 573 -11.98 -14.13 4.46
C PHE A 573 -12.21 -13.15 3.25
N GLY A 574 -12.11 -13.60 1.97
CA GLY A 574 -12.19 -12.82 0.73
C GLY A 574 -12.57 -13.50 -0.61
N LYS A 575 -13.83 -13.24 -1.00
CA LYS A 575 -14.52 -13.28 -2.32
C LYS A 575 -14.13 -14.32 -3.40
N ASP A 576 -13.69 -13.88 -4.59
CA ASP A 576 -13.85 -14.62 -5.87
C ASP A 576 -12.61 -15.39 -6.35
N HIS A 577 -12.85 -16.35 -7.24
CA HIS A 577 -11.82 -17.13 -7.94
C HIS A 577 -10.82 -16.22 -8.68
N GLY A 578 -9.53 -16.35 -8.38
CA GLY A 578 -8.45 -15.57 -9.00
C GLY A 578 -8.20 -14.18 -8.38
N LYS A 579 -8.99 -13.77 -7.37
CA LYS A 579 -8.66 -12.63 -6.49
C LYS A 579 -7.43 -12.98 -5.66
N ASP A 580 -7.50 -14.10 -4.94
CA ASP A 580 -6.33 -14.84 -4.48
C ASP A 580 -5.72 -15.61 -5.67
N ARG A 581 -4.38 -15.68 -5.70
CA ARG A 581 -3.57 -16.34 -6.75
C ARG A 581 -2.50 -17.29 -6.16
N GLN A 582 -2.60 -17.61 -4.87
CA GLN A 582 -1.69 -18.49 -4.14
C GLN A 582 -2.47 -19.57 -3.36
N ILE A 583 -3.65 -19.25 -2.83
CA ILE A 583 -4.60 -20.25 -2.31
C ILE A 583 -5.90 -20.12 -3.10
N ALA A 584 -6.44 -21.24 -3.58
CA ALA A 584 -7.71 -21.22 -4.29
C ALA A 584 -8.85 -20.99 -3.30
N THR A 585 -9.77 -20.08 -3.64
CA THR A 585 -11.01 -19.77 -2.90
C THR A 585 -11.64 -20.97 -2.21
N GLN A 586 -11.75 -22.08 -2.95
CA GLN A 586 -12.45 -23.30 -2.55
C GLN A 586 -11.76 -24.09 -1.42
N GLU A 587 -10.42 -24.17 -1.39
CA GLU A 587 -9.68 -24.92 -0.35
C GLU A 587 -9.89 -24.30 1.05
N SER A 588 -10.02 -22.97 1.08
CA SER A 588 -10.36 -22.22 2.29
C SER A 588 -11.82 -22.41 2.71
N ARG A 589 -12.75 -22.54 1.75
CA ARG A 589 -14.16 -22.89 2.04
C ARG A 589 -14.26 -24.27 2.66
N GLU A 590 -13.54 -25.24 2.09
CA GLU A 590 -13.42 -26.60 2.62
C GLU A 590 -12.89 -26.59 4.05
N LEU A 591 -11.79 -25.88 4.33
CA LEU A 591 -11.25 -25.79 5.69
C LEU A 591 -12.28 -25.23 6.69
N ALA A 592 -13.07 -24.23 6.32
CA ALA A 592 -14.10 -23.68 7.19
C ALA A 592 -15.27 -24.63 7.44
N SER A 593 -15.58 -25.53 6.50
CA SER A 593 -16.63 -26.55 6.66
C SER A 593 -16.24 -27.70 7.62
N LEU A 594 -14.95 -27.85 7.95
CA LEU A 594 -14.46 -28.79 8.95
C LEU A 594 -14.65 -28.28 10.40
N PHE A 595 -15.06 -27.02 10.59
CA PHE A 595 -15.43 -26.46 11.89
C PHE A 595 -16.95 -26.54 12.11
N ASP A 596 -17.39 -26.51 13.36
CA ASP A 596 -18.81 -26.52 13.72
C ASP A 596 -19.57 -25.30 13.19
N ASP A 597 -20.82 -25.51 12.80
CA ASP A 597 -21.68 -24.50 12.16
C ASP A 597 -22.13 -23.38 13.12
N GLY A 598 -21.76 -23.47 14.41
CA GLY A 598 -21.84 -22.41 15.41
C GLY A 598 -20.48 -21.88 15.93
N CYS A 599 -19.37 -22.51 15.53
CA CYS A 599 -18.00 -22.12 15.91
C CYS A 599 -17.29 -21.31 14.82
N SER A 600 -17.63 -21.54 13.54
CA SER A 600 -17.01 -20.87 12.39
C SER A 600 -17.62 -19.49 12.13
N THR A 601 -16.77 -18.45 12.09
CA THR A 601 -17.10 -17.07 11.67
C THR A 601 -16.29 -16.72 10.42
N VAL A 602 -16.89 -15.94 9.50
CA VAL A 602 -16.50 -15.90 8.07
C VAL A 602 -16.53 -14.45 7.54
N ILE A 603 -15.48 -14.02 6.81
CA ILE A 603 -15.32 -12.65 6.24
C ILE A 603 -15.22 -12.67 4.68
N GLU A 604 -15.45 -11.54 3.99
CA GLU A 604 -15.18 -11.34 2.52
C GLU A 604 -14.51 -10.01 2.09
N HIS A 605 -13.22 -9.97 1.73
CA HIS A 605 -12.59 -8.92 0.90
C HIS A 605 -12.29 -9.26 -0.58
N ASP A 606 -12.05 -8.21 -1.38
CA ASP A 606 -11.65 -8.25 -2.80
C ASP A 606 -10.15 -8.02 -3.08
N SER A 607 -9.34 -7.99 -2.02
CA SER A 607 -7.95 -7.49 -2.01
C SER A 607 -6.87 -8.55 -2.31
N GLY A 608 -7.25 -9.78 -2.63
CA GLY A 608 -6.32 -10.87 -2.97
C GLY A 608 -5.40 -11.26 -1.82
N HIS A 609 -4.11 -11.52 -2.08
CA HIS A 609 -3.23 -12.16 -1.08
C HIS A 609 -2.72 -11.22 0.07
N ILE A 610 -3.63 -10.55 0.81
CA ILE A 610 -3.38 -9.71 2.02
C ILE A 610 -4.41 -9.98 3.15
N ILE A 611 -4.21 -9.46 4.38
CA ILE A 611 -5.23 -9.45 5.46
C ILE A 611 -5.99 -8.12 5.34
N PRO A 612 -7.33 -8.12 5.49
CA PRO A 612 -8.08 -6.89 5.50
C PRO A 612 -7.85 -6.12 6.81
N THR A 613 -7.58 -4.82 6.68
CA THR A 613 -7.53 -3.91 7.85
C THR A 613 -8.37 -2.64 7.63
N ARG A 614 -9.18 -2.64 6.57
CA ARG A 614 -10.21 -1.62 6.28
C ARG A 614 -11.55 -2.04 6.91
N HIS A 615 -12.43 -1.07 7.09
CA HIS A 615 -13.85 -1.32 7.34
C HIS A 615 -14.48 -2.01 6.11
N PRO A 616 -15.45 -2.94 6.26
CA PRO A 616 -16.04 -3.43 7.51
C PRO A 616 -15.20 -4.48 8.26
N TYR A 617 -14.27 -5.12 7.56
CA TYR A 617 -13.56 -6.33 7.99
C TYR A 617 -12.81 -6.19 9.31
N ILE A 618 -12.12 -5.07 9.54
CA ILE A 618 -11.39 -4.85 10.80
C ILE A 618 -12.33 -4.81 12.01
N ASP A 619 -13.57 -4.38 11.80
CA ASP A 619 -14.56 -4.29 12.86
C ASP A 619 -15.17 -5.68 13.11
N GLN A 620 -15.46 -6.47 12.06
CA GLN A 620 -15.79 -7.90 12.18
C GLN A 620 -14.72 -8.72 12.92
N ILE A 621 -13.42 -8.43 12.71
CA ILE A 621 -12.31 -9.06 13.47
C ILE A 621 -12.37 -8.67 14.96
N LYS A 622 -12.70 -7.41 15.29
CA LYS A 622 -12.92 -7.00 16.69
C LYS A 622 -14.17 -7.65 17.28
N ASP A 623 -15.25 -7.77 16.51
CA ASP A 623 -16.53 -8.35 16.97
C ASP A 623 -16.41 -9.86 17.24
N PHE A 624 -15.48 -10.53 16.58
CA PHE A 624 -15.05 -11.89 16.94
C PHE A 624 -14.22 -11.89 18.23
N LEU A 625 -13.13 -11.09 18.28
CA LEU A 625 -12.22 -11.04 19.42
C LEU A 625 -12.90 -10.58 20.72
N SER A 626 -13.88 -9.69 20.64
CA SER A 626 -14.62 -9.15 21.80
C SER A 626 -15.52 -10.18 22.49
N ARG A 627 -15.70 -11.38 21.91
CA ARG A 627 -16.35 -12.53 22.56
C ARG A 627 -15.44 -13.20 23.61
N PHE A 628 -14.16 -12.82 23.66
CA PHE A 628 -13.13 -13.46 24.49
C PHE A 628 -12.47 -12.52 25.50
N LEU A 629 -12.78 -11.22 25.45
CA LEU A 629 -12.38 -10.21 26.46
C LEU A 629 -13.19 -10.37 27.76
#